data_AF-A0A7Y4L7A6-F1
#
_entry.id   AF-A0A7Y4L7A6-F1
#
_cell.length_a   1.000
_cell.length_b   1.000
_cell.length_c   1.000
_cell.angle_alpha   90.00
_cell.angle_beta   90.00
_cell.angle_gamma   90.00
#
_symmetry.space_group_name_H-M   'P 1'
#
loop_
_entity.id
_entity.type
_entity.pdbx_description
1 polymer ?
#
loop_
_entity_poly.entity_id
_entity_poly.type
_entity_poly.pdbx_seq_one_letter_code
_entity_poly.pdbx_strand_id
1 'polypeptide(L)'
;MGAVEYELLGPLVVRRSGAPVPVGAQRQLLATLLTQPNRPMDVGGQDVRDDIEQIRELVDPHRPQGTDGALIELSDGRYMLCMERDELDLFRFEDAVAKARKLRDQDRRDEAADAYRGALKMWRGEPFAGLRGYPFEQARYRLNEQCLTVVEDLYEVELARGRHEEVLPELSAMVAQHPLRERTRAALMIALYRTGRQPQALAEYQELAALNPHPSLALKSLWARMYNFDPLLMLPVAPAAPAMQPSARPRPKSVPHLTEPAKALGGLAMSLFTCGIGAVIYFIYRAIERRRPSLLAPAAVYTAVPILTFASDDGILVAIPLAIVALVHVLVDLFMPEHRWWPRTWWPYSRKSREAGRTRDYWRRYARYNPQAVRQAGIGRPDLGRGADDGGLIDLNTAPADLLTTLPGVTPEVAARILQQRLSPPFTRPEDLETRGVVKLTAELRDHLLILPPP
;
A
#
# COMPACT_ATOMS: atom_id res chain seq x y z
N MET A 1 -40.77 25.93 -7.58
CA MET A 1 -40.76 25.07 -6.38
C MET A 1 -39.56 25.47 -5.55
N GLY A 2 -39.77 25.77 -4.27
CA GLY A 2 -38.69 26.19 -3.40
C GLY A 2 -37.95 24.98 -2.87
N ALA A 3 -36.65 24.85 -3.20
CA ALA A 3 -35.83 23.76 -2.68
C ALA A 3 -35.91 23.72 -1.15
N VAL A 4 -36.13 22.53 -0.60
CA VAL A 4 -36.11 22.28 0.83
C VAL A 4 -34.71 21.80 1.18
N GLU A 5 -34.12 22.40 2.21
CA GLU A 5 -32.82 21.99 2.71
C GLU A 5 -32.92 21.53 4.16
N TYR A 6 -32.29 20.40 4.45
CA TYR A 6 -32.15 19.82 5.77
C TYR A 6 -30.72 19.97 6.22
N GLU A 7 -30.56 20.48 7.44
CA GLU A 7 -29.25 20.66 8.04
C GLU A 7 -29.21 19.87 9.37
N LEU A 8 -28.46 18.77 9.42
CA LEU A 8 -28.36 17.86 10.57
C LEU A 8 -26.96 17.75 11.20
N LEU A 9 -25.93 18.34 10.57
CA LEU A 9 -24.55 18.41 11.10
C LEU A 9 -24.45 19.51 12.19
N GLY A 10 -25.31 19.41 13.19
CA GLY A 10 -25.60 20.40 14.22
C GLY A 10 -27.03 20.21 14.74
N PRO A 11 -27.65 21.25 15.32
CA PRO A 11 -29.09 21.24 15.58
C PRO A 11 -29.86 21.05 14.27
N LEU A 12 -30.89 20.19 14.29
CA LEU A 12 -31.77 20.01 13.13
C LEU A 12 -32.41 21.35 12.74
N VAL A 13 -32.17 21.78 11.52
CA VAL A 13 -32.80 22.95 10.88
C VAL A 13 -33.38 22.50 9.54
N VAL A 14 -34.61 22.94 9.26
CA VAL A 14 -35.25 22.79 7.96
C VAL A 14 -35.41 24.16 7.35
N ARG A 15 -35.00 24.33 6.10
CA ARG A 15 -35.17 25.56 5.34
C ARG A 15 -35.99 25.29 4.10
N ARG A 16 -36.81 26.25 3.69
CA ARG A 16 -37.51 26.25 2.41
C ARG A 16 -37.21 27.57 1.72
N SER A 17 -36.61 27.52 0.54
CA SER A 17 -36.16 28.72 -0.18
C SER A 17 -35.31 29.66 0.69
N GLY A 18 -34.44 29.07 1.53
CA GLY A 18 -33.57 29.81 2.46
C GLY A 18 -34.21 30.23 3.80
N ALA A 19 -35.55 30.24 3.92
CA ALA A 19 -36.24 30.62 5.15
C ALA A 19 -36.42 29.41 6.10
N PRO A 20 -36.23 29.56 7.42
CA PRO A 20 -36.41 28.46 8.38
C PRO A 20 -37.89 28.05 8.49
N VAL A 21 -38.13 26.74 8.49
CA VAL A 21 -39.46 26.14 8.67
C VAL A 21 -39.58 25.60 10.10
N PRO A 22 -40.54 26.09 10.92
CA PRO A 22 -40.75 25.59 12.27
C PRO A 22 -41.45 24.23 12.25
N VAL A 23 -40.69 23.15 12.46
CA VAL A 23 -41.21 21.77 12.45
C VAL A 23 -41.93 21.39 13.77
N GLY A 24 -41.78 22.19 14.82
CA GLY A 24 -42.56 22.03 16.06
C GLY A 24 -42.48 20.62 16.68
N ALA A 25 -43.65 20.05 17.00
CA ALA A 25 -43.78 18.75 17.65
C ALA A 25 -43.28 17.59 16.77
N GLN A 26 -43.37 17.73 15.45
CA GLN A 26 -42.99 16.70 14.47
C GLN A 26 -41.47 16.59 14.26
N ARG A 27 -40.68 17.46 14.91
CA ARG A 27 -39.22 17.52 14.78
C ARG A 27 -38.56 16.16 15.03
N GLN A 28 -39.03 15.39 16.02
CA GLN A 28 -38.43 14.11 16.38
C GLN A 28 -38.72 13.02 15.35
N LEU A 29 -39.93 12.98 14.78
CA LEU A 29 -40.27 12.03 13.72
C LEU A 29 -39.48 12.34 12.44
N LEU A 30 -39.45 13.60 12.02
CA LEU A 30 -38.66 14.02 10.85
C LEU A 30 -37.18 13.68 11.04
N ALA A 31 -36.63 13.97 12.22
CA ALA A 31 -35.25 13.62 12.54
C ALA A 31 -35.00 12.11 12.46
N THR A 32 -35.97 11.28 12.90
CA THR A 32 -35.87 9.82 12.83
C THR A 32 -35.71 9.37 11.38
N LEU A 33 -36.54 9.89 10.46
CA LEU A 33 -36.42 9.59 9.03
C LEU A 33 -35.07 10.06 8.45
N LEU A 34 -34.58 11.22 8.91
CA LEU A 34 -33.27 11.76 8.53
C LEU A 34 -32.07 10.96 9.08
N THR A 35 -32.28 9.98 9.98
CA THR A 35 -31.19 9.07 10.37
C THR A 35 -30.81 8.11 9.25
N GLN A 36 -31.77 7.77 8.37
CA GLN A 36 -31.59 6.92 7.19
C GLN A 36 -32.33 7.52 5.98
N PRO A 37 -31.85 8.66 5.45
CA PRO A 37 -32.47 9.29 4.28
C PRO A 37 -32.49 8.32 3.09
N ASN A 38 -33.52 8.41 2.24
CA ASN A 38 -33.73 7.55 1.08
C ASN A 38 -33.76 6.04 1.41
N ARG A 39 -34.15 5.67 2.64
CA ARG A 39 -34.39 4.29 3.05
C ARG A 39 -35.74 4.14 3.76
N PRO A 40 -36.51 3.07 3.50
CA PRO A 40 -37.75 2.79 4.22
C PRO A 40 -37.48 2.47 5.70
N MET A 41 -38.15 3.18 6.59
CA MET A 41 -38.07 2.99 8.04
C MET A 41 -39.44 2.63 8.63
N ASP A 42 -39.43 1.70 9.58
CA ASP A 42 -40.57 1.46 10.45
C ASP A 42 -40.53 2.47 11.60
N VAL A 43 -41.48 3.42 11.57
CA VAL A 43 -41.57 4.53 12.54
C VAL A 43 -42.85 4.46 13.39
N GLY A 44 -43.68 3.40 13.25
CA GLY A 44 -44.82 3.12 14.14
C GLY A 44 -46.24 3.37 13.58
N GLY A 45 -47.22 3.35 14.50
CA GLY A 45 -48.67 3.19 14.27
C GLY A 45 -49.48 4.41 13.79
N GLN A 46 -50.79 4.44 14.09
CA GLN A 46 -51.76 5.34 13.45
C GLN A 46 -51.49 6.85 13.69
N ASP A 47 -51.02 7.23 14.87
CA ASP A 47 -50.65 8.62 15.21
C ASP A 47 -49.50 9.16 14.33
N VAL A 48 -48.64 8.27 13.82
CA VAL A 48 -47.53 8.64 12.93
C VAL A 48 -48.04 9.11 11.58
N ARG A 49 -49.16 8.57 11.09
CA ARG A 49 -49.70 8.98 9.79
C ARG A 49 -50.09 10.46 9.79
N ASP A 50 -50.73 10.92 10.86
CA ASP A 50 -51.16 12.32 11.01
C ASP A 50 -49.94 13.25 11.14
N ASP A 51 -48.90 12.84 11.87
CA ASP A 51 -47.65 13.59 11.95
C ASP A 51 -46.91 13.64 10.60
N ILE A 52 -46.95 12.57 9.80
CA ILE A 52 -46.36 12.55 8.44
C ILE A 52 -47.10 13.49 7.50
N GLU A 53 -48.43 13.54 7.55
CA GLU A 53 -49.25 14.51 6.83
C GLU A 53 -48.88 15.94 7.22
N GLN A 54 -48.75 16.24 8.52
CA GLN A 54 -48.31 17.56 9.00
C GLN A 54 -46.90 17.91 8.54
N ILE A 55 -45.96 16.96 8.53
CA ILE A 55 -44.61 17.19 7.98
C ILE A 55 -44.69 17.53 6.49
N ARG A 56 -45.50 16.81 5.71
CA ARG A 56 -45.69 17.09 4.27
C ARG A 56 -46.23 18.50 4.05
N GLU A 57 -47.26 18.91 4.80
CA GLU A 57 -47.81 20.27 4.72
C GLU A 57 -46.79 21.36 5.10
N LEU A 58 -46.00 21.13 6.16
CA LEU A 58 -45.02 22.10 6.63
C LEU A 58 -43.87 22.27 5.64
N VAL A 59 -43.36 21.16 5.13
CA VAL A 59 -42.11 21.13 4.37
C VAL A 59 -42.36 21.28 2.87
N ASP A 60 -43.43 20.68 2.34
CA ASP A 60 -43.73 20.66 0.91
C ASP A 60 -45.25 20.82 0.61
N PRO A 61 -45.85 21.98 0.95
CA PRO A 61 -47.30 22.22 0.87
C PRO A 61 -47.85 22.21 -0.56
N HIS A 62 -46.99 22.23 -1.58
CA HIS A 62 -47.37 22.34 -2.98
C HIS A 62 -47.12 21.06 -3.79
N ARG A 63 -46.64 19.99 -3.16
CA ARG A 63 -46.44 18.70 -3.80
C ARG A 63 -47.72 17.86 -3.71
N PRO A 64 -48.32 17.44 -4.84
CA PRO A 64 -49.56 16.67 -4.81
C PRO A 64 -49.39 15.35 -4.05
N GLN A 65 -50.39 14.99 -3.22
CA GLN A 65 -50.47 13.64 -2.66
C GLN A 65 -50.57 12.61 -3.81
N GLY A 66 -49.74 11.57 -3.77
CA GLY A 66 -49.88 10.40 -4.65
C GLY A 66 -49.24 10.49 -6.04
N THR A 67 -48.36 11.47 -6.32
CA THR A 67 -47.43 11.39 -7.47
C THR A 67 -46.18 10.58 -7.13
N ASP A 68 -45.57 9.91 -8.12
CA ASP A 68 -44.35 9.06 -8.10
C ASP A 68 -43.06 9.80 -7.63
N GLY A 69 -43.16 10.50 -6.52
CA GLY A 69 -42.14 11.32 -5.93
C GLY A 69 -42.85 12.15 -4.90
N ALA A 70 -43.28 11.54 -3.80
CA ALA A 70 -43.71 12.26 -2.61
C ALA A 70 -42.48 12.53 -1.75
N LEU A 71 -42.44 13.67 -1.03
CA LEU A 71 -41.34 13.95 -0.09
C LEU A 71 -41.16 12.79 0.91
N ILE A 72 -42.27 12.25 1.39
CA ILE A 72 -42.29 11.05 2.21
C ILE A 72 -43.15 10.01 1.50
N GLU A 73 -42.60 8.85 1.19
CA GLU A 73 -43.29 7.73 0.57
C GLU A 73 -43.63 6.64 1.61
N LEU A 74 -44.74 5.95 1.41
CA LEU A 74 -45.12 4.77 2.20
C LEU A 74 -44.96 3.53 1.32
N SER A 75 -44.00 2.67 1.66
CA SER A 75 -43.71 1.42 0.95
C SER A 75 -43.72 0.25 1.94
N ASP A 76 -44.55 -0.76 1.69
CA ASP A 76 -44.69 -1.96 2.55
C ASP A 76 -44.91 -1.64 4.04
N GLY A 77 -45.70 -0.60 4.34
CA GLY A 77 -45.96 -0.16 5.72
C GLY A 77 -44.83 0.63 6.37
N ARG A 78 -43.78 1.00 5.62
CA ARG A 78 -42.63 1.78 6.09
C ARG A 78 -42.57 3.13 5.40
N TYR A 79 -42.13 4.15 6.12
CA TYR A 79 -41.99 5.50 5.59
C TYR A 79 -40.57 5.77 5.13
N MET A 80 -40.41 6.39 3.97
CA MET A 80 -39.12 6.78 3.39
C MET A 80 -39.17 8.27 3.10
N LEU A 81 -38.20 9.04 3.63
CA LEU A 81 -38.02 10.44 3.26
C LEU A 81 -37.13 10.50 2.02
N CYS A 82 -37.73 10.85 0.88
CA CYS A 82 -37.09 10.95 -0.43
C CYS A 82 -36.50 12.33 -0.62
N MET A 83 -35.21 12.41 -0.93
CA MET A 83 -34.50 13.66 -1.16
C MET A 83 -33.32 13.50 -2.11
N GLU A 84 -33.00 14.58 -2.80
CA GLU A 84 -31.79 14.72 -3.61
C GLU A 84 -30.56 14.99 -2.73
N ARG A 85 -29.36 14.80 -3.30
CA ARG A 85 -28.10 14.95 -2.54
C ARG A 85 -27.81 16.38 -2.11
N ASP A 86 -28.29 17.38 -2.83
CA ASP A 86 -28.11 18.79 -2.51
C ASP A 86 -29.06 19.30 -1.41
N GLU A 87 -30.14 18.57 -1.14
CA GLU A 87 -31.13 18.91 -0.12
C GLU A 87 -30.67 18.59 1.31
N LEU A 88 -29.60 17.81 1.50
CA LEU A 88 -29.11 17.42 2.83
C LEU A 88 -27.64 17.82 3.05
N ASP A 89 -27.34 18.55 4.13
CA ASP A 89 -25.96 18.93 4.49
C ASP A 89 -25.02 17.72 4.66
N LEU A 90 -25.50 16.60 5.20
CA LEU A 90 -24.74 15.34 5.28
C LEU A 90 -24.31 14.81 3.90
N PHE A 91 -25.21 14.83 2.91
CA PHE A 91 -24.89 14.38 1.56
C PHE A 91 -23.91 15.34 0.86
N ARG A 92 -24.12 16.65 1.04
CA ARG A 92 -23.17 17.68 0.56
C ARG A 92 -21.78 17.50 1.19
N PHE A 93 -21.72 17.18 2.48
CA PHE A 93 -20.47 16.85 3.18
C PHE A 93 -19.80 15.60 2.58
N GLU A 94 -20.54 14.51 2.38
CA GLU A 94 -20.02 13.29 1.76
C GLU A 94 -19.47 13.53 0.35
N ASP A 95 -20.18 14.33 -0.45
CA ASP A 95 -19.76 14.66 -1.82
C ASP A 95 -18.50 15.54 -1.82
N ALA A 96 -18.41 16.50 -0.89
CA ALA A 96 -17.21 17.31 -0.70
C ALA A 96 -16.01 16.47 -0.27
N VAL A 97 -16.21 15.50 0.64
CA VAL A 97 -15.17 14.54 1.07
C VAL A 97 -14.74 13.63 -0.07
N ALA A 98 -15.67 13.11 -0.86
CA ALA A 98 -15.35 12.29 -2.03
C ALA A 98 -14.54 13.07 -3.06
N LYS A 99 -14.90 14.35 -3.30
CA LYS A 99 -14.13 15.26 -4.14
C LYS A 99 -12.73 15.50 -3.58
N ALA A 100 -12.60 15.76 -2.28
CA ALA A 100 -11.31 15.98 -1.63
C ALA A 100 -10.39 14.75 -1.75
N ARG A 101 -10.92 13.54 -1.55
CA ARG A 101 -10.19 12.27 -1.76
C ARG A 101 -9.72 12.12 -3.20
N LYS A 102 -10.58 12.41 -4.18
CA LYS A 102 -10.21 12.37 -5.59
C LYS A 102 -9.08 13.36 -5.92
N LEU A 103 -9.12 14.57 -5.36
CA LEU A 103 -8.06 15.57 -5.52
C LEU A 103 -6.75 15.11 -4.89
N ARG A 104 -6.80 14.52 -3.68
CA ARG A 104 -5.65 13.91 -3.01
C ARG A 104 -5.02 12.80 -3.86
N ASP A 105 -5.85 11.89 -4.39
CA ASP A 105 -5.38 10.76 -5.21
C ASP A 105 -4.78 11.22 -6.55
N GLN A 106 -5.13 12.43 -7.01
CA GLN A 106 -4.54 13.13 -8.15
C GLN A 106 -3.31 13.99 -7.78
N ASP A 107 -2.85 13.91 -6.53
CA ASP A 107 -1.75 14.72 -5.96
C ASP A 107 -1.99 16.24 -5.98
N ARG A 108 -3.26 16.68 -6.09
CA ARG A 108 -3.66 18.09 -6.04
C ARG A 108 -3.86 18.53 -4.58
N ARG A 109 -2.76 18.51 -3.82
CA ARG A 109 -2.77 18.60 -2.34
C ARG A 109 -3.39 19.88 -1.81
N ASP A 110 -3.12 21.03 -2.43
CA ASP A 110 -3.70 22.31 -2.00
C ASP A 110 -5.22 22.30 -2.14
N GLU A 111 -5.74 21.89 -3.29
CA GLU A 111 -7.17 21.81 -3.54
C GLU A 111 -7.85 20.74 -2.70
N ALA A 112 -7.17 19.63 -2.42
CA ALA A 112 -7.68 18.60 -1.53
C ALA A 112 -7.84 19.13 -0.10
N ALA A 113 -6.83 19.83 0.43
CA ALA A 113 -6.89 20.45 1.75
C ALA A 113 -8.04 21.46 1.85
N ASP A 114 -8.20 22.33 0.86
CA ASP A 114 -9.28 23.32 0.83
C ASP A 114 -10.66 22.67 0.73
N ALA A 115 -10.80 21.59 -0.04
CA ALA A 115 -12.04 20.82 -0.13
C ALA A 115 -12.38 20.14 1.20
N TYR A 116 -11.40 19.55 1.90
CA TYR A 116 -11.59 18.97 3.23
C TYR A 116 -12.00 20.01 4.26
N ARG A 117 -11.31 21.16 4.31
CA ARG A 117 -11.69 22.28 5.20
C ARG A 117 -13.09 22.81 4.88
N GLY A 118 -13.44 22.92 3.60
CA GLY A 118 -14.78 23.31 3.16
C GLY A 118 -15.85 22.33 3.66
N ALA A 119 -15.58 21.02 3.57
CA ALA A 119 -16.48 19.99 4.09
C ALA A 119 -16.63 20.09 5.63
N LEU A 120 -15.52 20.24 6.36
CA LEU A 120 -15.54 20.34 7.82
C LEU A 120 -16.27 21.60 8.32
N LYS A 121 -16.27 22.70 7.57
CA LYS A 121 -17.07 23.91 7.89
C LYS A 121 -18.58 23.70 7.86
N MET A 122 -19.07 22.62 7.23
CA MET A 122 -20.50 22.28 7.25
C MET A 122 -20.96 21.79 8.63
N TRP A 123 -20.02 21.36 9.48
CA TRP A 123 -20.29 20.95 10.84
C TRP A 123 -20.45 22.19 11.73
N ARG A 124 -21.66 22.37 12.26
CA ARG A 124 -22.05 23.51 13.12
C ARG A 124 -22.13 23.14 14.59
N GLY A 125 -21.87 21.87 14.92
CA GLY A 125 -21.91 21.33 16.27
C GLY A 125 -22.16 19.82 16.25
N GLU A 126 -22.61 19.30 17.38
CA GLU A 126 -23.01 17.89 17.52
C GLU A 126 -24.18 17.57 16.57
N PRO A 127 -24.10 16.51 15.74
CA PRO A 127 -25.20 16.11 14.89
C PRO A 127 -26.48 15.82 15.68
N PHE A 128 -27.63 16.19 15.13
CA PHE A 128 -28.92 16.05 15.80
C PHE A 128 -28.96 16.69 17.20
N ALA A 129 -28.22 17.78 17.45
CA ALA A 129 -28.19 18.42 18.77
C ALA A 129 -29.61 18.76 19.27
N GLY A 130 -29.84 18.51 20.55
CA GLY A 130 -31.13 18.73 21.22
C GLY A 130 -32.15 17.59 21.09
N LEU A 131 -31.88 16.56 20.27
CA LEU A 131 -32.73 15.36 20.18
C LEU A 131 -32.21 14.26 21.13
N ARG A 132 -33.06 13.35 21.57
CA ARG A 132 -32.67 12.27 22.50
C ARG A 132 -33.27 10.95 22.05
N GLY A 133 -32.60 9.85 22.36
CA GLY A 133 -33.06 8.50 22.04
C GLY A 133 -32.04 7.70 21.23
N TYR A 134 -32.15 6.38 21.33
CA TYR A 134 -31.18 5.43 20.79
C TYR A 134 -30.80 5.66 19.32
N PRO A 135 -31.74 5.93 18.38
CA PRO A 135 -31.39 6.16 16.97
C PRO A 135 -30.49 7.39 16.77
N PHE A 136 -30.71 8.46 17.55
CA PHE A 136 -29.91 9.68 17.43
C PHE A 136 -28.53 9.54 18.07
N GLU A 137 -28.41 8.83 19.18
CA GLU A 137 -27.11 8.55 19.79
C GLU A 137 -26.25 7.68 18.86
N GLN A 138 -26.85 6.66 18.23
CA GLN A 138 -26.16 5.83 17.25
C GLN A 138 -25.75 6.63 16.00
N ALA A 139 -26.63 7.50 15.50
CA ALA A 139 -26.33 8.37 14.37
C ALA A 139 -25.19 9.34 14.69
N ARG A 140 -25.21 9.99 15.87
CA ARG A 140 -24.12 10.85 16.34
C ARG A 140 -22.80 10.13 16.41
N TYR A 141 -22.76 8.95 17.02
CA TYR A 141 -21.54 8.16 17.12
C TYR A 141 -20.95 7.89 15.73
N ARG A 142 -21.77 7.38 14.80
CA ARG A 142 -21.34 7.10 13.41
C ARG A 142 -20.85 8.35 12.70
N LEU A 143 -21.58 9.45 12.81
CA LEU A 143 -21.25 10.71 12.14
C LEU A 143 -19.97 11.33 12.73
N ASN A 144 -19.81 11.35 14.04
CA ASN A 144 -18.61 11.85 14.70
C ASN A 144 -17.38 11.02 14.30
N GLU A 145 -17.49 9.69 14.23
CA GLU A 145 -16.42 8.82 13.72
C GLU A 145 -16.05 9.12 12.25
N GLN A 146 -17.04 9.40 11.42
CA GLN A 146 -16.83 9.83 10.03
C GLN A 146 -16.14 11.19 9.97
N CYS A 147 -16.53 12.15 10.81
CA CYS A 147 -15.90 13.47 10.90
C CYS A 147 -14.43 13.35 11.31
N LEU A 148 -14.13 12.58 12.36
CA LEU A 148 -12.76 12.33 12.81
C LEU A 148 -11.91 11.70 11.70
N THR A 149 -12.46 10.76 10.93
CA THR A 149 -11.76 10.17 9.78
C THR A 149 -11.44 11.21 8.71
N VAL A 150 -12.32 12.20 8.49
CA VAL A 150 -12.09 13.29 7.53
C VAL A 150 -11.06 14.28 8.06
N VAL A 151 -11.03 14.54 9.37
CA VAL A 151 -9.98 15.34 10.00
C VAL A 151 -8.62 14.64 9.87
N GLU A 152 -8.55 13.31 10.05
CA GLU A 152 -7.32 12.52 9.79
C GLU A 152 -6.88 12.62 8.32
N ASP A 153 -7.82 12.47 7.38
CA ASP A 153 -7.54 12.63 5.95
C ASP A 153 -6.99 14.05 5.62
N LEU A 154 -7.53 15.11 6.24
CA LEU A 154 -7.03 16.48 6.08
C LEU A 154 -5.59 16.60 6.58
N TYR A 155 -5.30 16.15 7.81
CA TYR A 155 -3.95 16.29 8.37
C TYR A 155 -2.91 15.48 7.61
N GLU A 156 -3.26 14.31 7.06
CA GLU A 156 -2.35 13.60 6.14
C GLU A 156 -2.00 14.42 4.91
N VAL A 157 -2.97 15.14 4.33
CA VAL A 157 -2.72 16.06 3.21
C VAL A 157 -1.85 17.25 3.65
N GLU A 158 -2.11 17.85 4.81
CA GLU A 158 -1.29 18.96 5.32
C GLU A 158 0.15 18.56 5.62
N LEU A 159 0.36 17.37 6.18
CA LEU A 159 1.70 16.79 6.35
C LEU A 159 2.35 16.54 4.99
N ALA A 160 1.61 16.07 3.98
CA ALA A 160 2.16 15.93 2.63
C ALA A 160 2.51 17.27 1.96
N ARG A 161 1.90 18.38 2.39
CA ARG A 161 2.24 19.76 1.98
C ARG A 161 3.40 20.37 2.74
N GLY A 162 3.97 19.67 3.73
CA GLY A 162 5.08 20.14 4.54
C GLY A 162 4.68 21.05 5.71
N ARG A 163 3.38 21.20 6.00
CA ARG A 163 2.86 22.05 7.08
C ARG A 163 2.91 21.35 8.44
N HIS A 164 4.08 20.82 8.78
CA HIS A 164 4.27 19.98 9.97
C HIS A 164 4.08 20.75 11.26
N GLU A 165 4.68 21.93 11.39
CA GLU A 165 4.57 22.76 12.59
C GLU A 165 3.16 23.33 12.78
N GLU A 166 2.50 23.69 11.68
CA GLU A 166 1.17 24.29 11.69
C GLU A 166 0.09 23.35 12.24
N VAL A 167 0.23 22.04 12.06
CA VAL A 167 -0.79 21.04 12.46
C VAL A 167 -0.51 20.37 13.81
N LEU A 168 0.66 20.64 14.41
CA LEU A 168 1.07 20.02 15.68
C LEU A 168 0.06 20.31 16.82
N PRO A 169 -0.34 21.56 17.10
CA PRO A 169 -1.24 21.85 18.21
C PRO A 169 -2.58 21.13 18.08
N GLU A 170 -3.15 21.09 16.88
CA GLU A 170 -4.44 20.46 16.63
C GLU A 170 -4.35 18.93 16.69
N LEU A 171 -3.28 18.33 16.15
CA LEU A 171 -3.04 16.88 16.29
C LEU A 171 -2.84 16.49 17.75
N SER A 172 -2.09 17.27 18.54
CA SER A 172 -1.93 17.03 19.98
C SER A 172 -3.27 17.12 20.73
N ALA A 173 -4.09 18.13 20.44
CA ALA A 173 -5.42 18.25 21.05
C ALA A 173 -6.32 17.06 20.67
N MET A 174 -6.26 16.61 19.42
CA MET A 174 -7.05 15.48 18.93
C MET A 174 -6.60 14.15 19.56
N VAL A 175 -5.30 13.91 19.75
CA VAL A 175 -4.79 12.74 20.48
C VAL A 175 -5.23 12.77 21.94
N ALA A 176 -5.22 13.93 22.59
CA ALA A 176 -5.69 14.06 23.97
C ALA A 176 -7.20 13.73 24.11
N GLN A 177 -8.01 14.11 23.12
CA GLN A 177 -9.45 13.79 23.09
C GLN A 177 -9.74 12.33 22.70
N HIS A 178 -8.93 11.77 21.80
CA HIS A 178 -9.13 10.43 21.23
C HIS A 178 -7.86 9.58 21.33
N PRO A 179 -7.43 9.20 22.55
CA PRO A 179 -6.10 8.62 22.78
C PRO A 179 -5.87 7.29 22.07
N LEU A 180 -6.92 6.51 21.79
CA LEU A 180 -6.82 5.19 21.14
C LEU A 180 -6.81 5.26 19.60
N ARG A 181 -6.96 6.45 18.98
CA ARG A 181 -6.91 6.58 17.52
C ARG A 181 -5.48 6.56 17.01
N GLU A 182 -5.04 5.38 16.59
CA GLU A 182 -3.67 5.17 16.13
C GLU A 182 -3.29 6.01 14.91
N ARG A 183 -4.24 6.28 14.01
CA ARG A 183 -4.00 7.05 12.78
C ARG A 183 -3.68 8.52 13.07
N THR A 184 -4.46 9.15 13.95
CA THR A 184 -4.17 10.50 14.46
C THR A 184 -2.80 10.55 15.15
N ARG A 185 -2.52 9.55 15.99
CA ARG A 185 -1.27 9.47 16.72
C ARG A 185 -0.07 9.26 15.79
N ALA A 186 -0.21 8.44 14.75
CA ALA A 186 0.80 8.28 13.70
C ALA A 186 1.09 9.61 12.98
N ALA A 187 0.05 10.40 12.66
CA ALA A 187 0.21 11.72 12.06
C ALA A 187 0.98 12.68 12.99
N LEU A 188 0.66 12.69 14.29
CA LEU A 188 1.38 13.47 15.31
C LEU A 188 2.85 13.04 15.40
N MET A 189 3.11 11.74 15.46
CA MET A 189 4.47 11.19 15.46
C MET A 189 5.27 11.65 14.22
N ILE A 190 4.66 11.63 13.02
CA ILE A 190 5.29 12.10 11.78
C ILE A 190 5.59 13.60 11.85
N ALA A 191 4.64 14.40 12.33
CA ALA A 191 4.83 15.85 12.48
C ALA A 191 5.97 16.19 13.45
N LEU A 192 6.00 15.54 14.61
CA LEU A 192 7.06 15.69 15.62
C LEU A 192 8.41 15.24 15.07
N TYR A 193 8.48 14.10 14.39
CA TYR A 193 9.72 13.60 13.81
C TYR A 193 10.29 14.55 12.74
N ARG A 194 9.45 15.02 11.80
CA ARG A 194 9.87 15.92 10.72
C ARG A 194 10.25 17.32 11.19
N THR A 195 9.78 17.73 12.37
CA THR A 195 10.16 19.00 13.03
C THR A 195 11.36 18.84 13.97
N GLY A 196 12.05 17.70 13.93
CA GLY A 196 13.25 17.43 14.72
C GLY A 196 12.98 17.04 16.18
N ARG A 197 11.72 16.79 16.56
CA ARG A 197 11.29 16.43 17.92
C ARG A 197 11.11 14.91 18.09
N GLN A 198 12.08 14.14 17.59
CA GLN A 198 12.03 12.67 17.62
C GLN A 198 11.77 12.07 19.01
N PRO A 199 12.38 12.54 20.12
CA PRO A 199 12.08 11.97 21.44
C PRO A 199 10.58 12.06 21.81
N GLN A 200 9.93 13.17 21.45
CA GLN A 200 8.49 13.35 21.65
C GLN A 200 7.70 12.42 20.73
N ALA A 201 8.10 12.27 19.46
CA ALA A 201 7.49 11.32 18.53
C ALA A 201 7.55 9.87 19.04
N LEU A 202 8.66 9.45 19.65
CA LEU A 202 8.80 8.11 20.21
C LEU A 202 7.99 7.93 21.51
N ALA A 203 7.85 8.98 22.32
CA ALA A 203 7.04 8.97 23.53
C ALA A 203 5.54 8.74 23.23
N GLU A 204 5.01 9.34 22.16
CA GLU A 204 3.62 9.13 21.73
C GLU A 204 3.26 7.65 21.55
N TYR A 205 4.16 6.85 20.96
CA TYR A 205 3.97 5.41 20.80
C TYR A 205 3.96 4.69 22.17
N GLN A 206 4.87 5.07 23.08
CA GLN A 206 4.95 4.47 24.40
C GLN A 206 3.69 4.74 25.21
N GLU A 207 3.17 5.97 25.16
CA GLU A 207 1.91 6.34 25.80
C GLU A 207 0.73 5.54 25.25
N LEU A 208 0.67 5.32 23.93
CA LEU A 208 -0.36 4.46 23.35
C LEU A 208 -0.19 3.01 23.81
N ALA A 209 1.03 2.48 23.79
CA ALA A 209 1.29 1.09 24.17
C ALA A 209 0.89 0.81 25.63
N ALA A 210 0.89 1.82 26.50
CA ALA A 210 0.37 1.73 27.86
C ALA A 210 -1.17 1.62 27.92
N LEU A 211 -1.88 2.20 26.94
CA LEU A 211 -3.35 2.19 26.84
C LEU A 211 -3.89 1.05 25.95
N ASN A 212 -3.11 0.61 24.97
CA ASN A 212 -3.42 -0.46 24.03
C ASN A 212 -2.25 -1.45 23.96
N PRO A 213 -2.36 -2.63 24.60
CA PRO A 213 -1.31 -3.66 24.59
C PRO A 213 -0.96 -4.23 23.20
N HIS A 214 -1.83 -4.03 22.21
CA HIS A 214 -1.65 -4.55 20.87
C HIS A 214 -1.75 -3.45 19.79
N PRO A 215 -0.81 -2.49 19.73
CA PRO A 215 -0.81 -1.49 18.67
C PRO A 215 -0.69 -2.14 17.29
N SER A 216 -1.25 -1.50 16.27
CA SER A 216 -1.20 -2.01 14.89
C SER A 216 0.23 -2.18 14.39
N LEU A 217 0.41 -3.07 13.41
CA LEU A 217 1.69 -3.27 12.75
C LEU A 217 2.18 -1.99 12.05
N ALA A 218 1.27 -1.16 11.53
CA ALA A 218 1.60 0.10 10.88
C ALA A 218 2.28 1.06 11.86
N LEU A 219 1.71 1.22 13.06
CA LEU A 219 2.28 2.10 14.09
C LEU A 219 3.59 1.55 14.67
N LYS A 220 3.68 0.24 14.90
CA LYS A 220 4.93 -0.44 15.30
C LYS A 220 6.04 -0.21 14.27
N SER A 221 5.71 -0.32 12.99
CA SER A 221 6.65 -0.09 11.89
C SER A 221 7.09 1.37 11.82
N LEU A 222 6.15 2.32 12.03
CA LEU A 222 6.47 3.75 12.08
C LEU A 222 7.44 4.06 13.22
N TRP A 223 7.14 3.58 14.44
CA TRP A 223 8.00 3.73 15.61
C TRP A 223 9.40 3.16 15.35
N ALA A 224 9.49 1.93 14.81
CA ALA A 224 10.79 1.31 14.52
C ALA A 224 11.59 2.09 13.47
N ARG A 225 10.93 2.65 12.45
CA ARG A 225 11.58 3.50 11.44
C ARG A 225 12.09 4.80 12.05
N MET A 226 11.30 5.44 12.92
CA MET A 226 11.72 6.65 13.64
C MET A 226 12.86 6.36 14.62
N TYR A 227 12.81 5.23 15.33
CA TYR A 227 13.86 4.81 16.26
C TYR A 227 15.21 4.62 15.55
N ASN A 228 15.19 4.06 14.33
CA ASN A 228 16.38 3.83 13.51
C ASN A 228 16.76 5.03 12.60
N PHE A 229 16.22 6.22 12.84
CA PHE A 229 16.51 7.43 12.05
C PHE A 229 16.29 7.26 10.54
N ASP A 230 15.21 6.57 10.13
CA ASP A 230 14.95 6.34 8.71
C ASP A 230 14.85 7.68 7.93
N PRO A 231 15.79 7.97 7.02
CA PRO A 231 15.79 9.22 6.27
C PRO A 231 14.61 9.32 5.29
N LEU A 232 13.99 8.20 4.90
CA LEU A 232 12.81 8.20 4.03
C LEU A 232 11.59 8.84 4.72
N LEU A 233 11.56 8.90 6.05
CA LEU A 233 10.51 9.61 6.77
C LEU A 233 10.67 11.13 6.69
N MET A 234 11.88 11.65 6.44
CA MET A 234 12.16 13.08 6.29
C MET A 234 11.91 13.59 4.86
N LEU A 235 11.84 12.69 3.88
CA LEU A 235 11.50 13.08 2.52
C LEU A 235 10.00 13.49 2.48
N PRO A 236 9.66 14.65 1.88
CA PRO A 236 8.29 14.86 1.47
C PRO A 236 7.90 13.70 0.57
N VAL A 237 6.69 13.15 0.72
CA VAL A 237 6.18 12.16 -0.23
C VAL A 237 6.22 12.87 -1.57
N ALA A 238 7.20 12.53 -2.41
CA ALA A 238 7.26 13.08 -3.75
C ALA A 238 5.91 12.79 -4.41
N PRO A 239 5.38 13.70 -5.24
CA PRO A 239 4.29 13.33 -6.14
C PRO A 239 4.57 11.94 -6.67
N ALA A 240 3.63 11.02 -6.49
CA ALA A 240 3.65 9.84 -7.33
C ALA A 240 3.63 10.42 -8.74
N ALA A 241 4.79 10.45 -9.41
CA ALA A 241 4.90 10.94 -10.78
C ALA A 241 3.71 10.32 -11.51
N PRO A 242 2.84 11.12 -12.16
CA PRO A 242 1.58 10.63 -12.70
C PRO A 242 1.91 9.35 -13.41
N ALA A 243 1.36 8.23 -12.92
CA ALA A 243 1.78 6.89 -13.30
C ALA A 243 1.98 6.95 -14.80
N MET A 244 3.25 6.92 -15.25
CA MET A 244 3.58 7.17 -16.64
C MET A 244 2.72 6.17 -17.37
N GLN A 245 1.67 6.64 -18.05
CA GLN A 245 0.84 5.75 -18.86
C GLN A 245 1.85 5.05 -19.73
N PRO A 246 1.95 3.70 -19.67
CA PRO A 246 2.93 3.00 -20.46
C PRO A 246 2.72 3.47 -21.89
N SER A 247 3.68 4.20 -22.46
CA SER A 247 3.54 4.69 -23.83
C SER A 247 3.20 3.46 -24.65
N ALA A 248 2.07 3.49 -25.36
CA ALA A 248 1.54 2.34 -26.05
C ALA A 248 2.66 1.74 -26.92
N ARG A 249 3.27 0.66 -26.44
CA ARG A 249 4.11 -0.18 -27.30
C ARG A 249 3.20 -0.67 -28.42
N PRO A 250 3.66 -0.66 -29.68
CA PRO A 250 2.86 -1.21 -30.77
C PRO A 250 2.43 -2.63 -30.39
N ARG A 251 1.12 -2.87 -30.40
CA ARG A 251 0.53 -4.17 -30.06
C ARG A 251 1.09 -5.23 -31.01
N PRO A 252 1.66 -6.35 -30.51
CA PRO A 252 1.86 -7.51 -31.36
C PRO A 252 0.48 -8.03 -31.82
N LYS A 253 0.39 -8.41 -33.09
CA LYS A 253 -0.85 -8.89 -33.73
C LYS A 253 -1.46 -10.03 -32.91
N SER A 254 -2.74 -9.93 -32.62
CA SER A 254 -3.52 -10.92 -31.86
C SER A 254 -3.54 -12.27 -32.57
N VAL A 255 -3.03 -13.30 -31.91
CA VAL A 255 -3.21 -14.70 -32.29
C VAL A 255 -4.50 -15.21 -31.61
N PRO A 256 -5.37 -16.00 -32.28
CA PRO A 256 -6.67 -16.37 -31.71
C PRO A 256 -6.53 -17.17 -30.42
N HIS A 257 -7.29 -16.78 -29.39
CA HIS A 257 -7.33 -17.46 -28.10
C HIS A 257 -8.24 -18.69 -28.17
N LEU A 258 -7.64 -19.89 -28.14
CA LEU A 258 -8.37 -21.13 -27.83
C LEU A 258 -8.76 -21.13 -26.35
N THR A 259 -10.05 -21.30 -26.07
CA THR A 259 -10.68 -21.32 -24.74
C THR A 259 -10.07 -22.40 -23.83
N GLU A 260 -9.89 -22.06 -22.54
CA GLU A 260 -9.27 -22.85 -21.46
C GLU A 260 -9.55 -24.38 -21.44
N PRO A 261 -10.76 -24.91 -21.73
CA PRO A 261 -10.95 -26.37 -21.75
C PRO A 261 -10.22 -27.09 -22.90
N ALA A 262 -9.85 -26.40 -23.99
CA ALA A 262 -9.10 -26.98 -25.11
C ALA A 262 -7.59 -27.11 -24.81
N LYS A 263 -7.04 -26.25 -23.93
CA LYS A 263 -5.64 -26.32 -23.50
C LYS A 263 -5.42 -27.44 -22.49
N ALA A 264 -6.38 -27.68 -21.61
CA ALA A 264 -6.34 -28.81 -20.67
C ALA A 264 -6.38 -30.15 -21.42
N LEU A 265 -7.25 -30.28 -22.44
CA LEU A 265 -7.35 -31.49 -23.26
C LEU A 265 -6.13 -31.70 -24.17
N GLY A 266 -5.58 -30.62 -24.73
CA GLY A 266 -4.35 -30.66 -25.53
C GLY A 266 -3.10 -30.97 -24.70
N GLY A 267 -3.01 -30.46 -23.47
CA GLY A 267 -1.93 -30.78 -22.53
C GLY A 267 -1.99 -32.23 -22.03
N LEU A 268 -3.19 -32.77 -21.77
CA LEU A 268 -3.39 -34.17 -21.39
C LEU A 268 -3.11 -35.12 -22.56
N ALA A 269 -3.58 -34.80 -23.77
CA ALA A 269 -3.30 -35.58 -24.98
C ALA A 269 -1.79 -35.56 -25.32
N MET A 270 -1.12 -34.42 -25.16
CA MET A 270 0.33 -34.30 -25.38
C MET A 270 1.13 -35.04 -24.31
N SER A 271 0.70 -35.01 -23.04
CA SER A 271 1.37 -35.72 -21.94
C SER A 271 1.20 -37.24 -22.05
N LEU A 272 0.06 -37.71 -22.58
CA LEU A 272 -0.18 -39.11 -22.93
C LEU A 272 0.60 -39.55 -24.17
N PHE A 273 0.90 -38.64 -25.10
CA PHE A 273 1.64 -38.94 -26.34
C PHE A 273 3.15 -38.78 -26.23
N THR A 274 3.68 -38.11 -25.18
CA THR A 274 5.10 -37.72 -25.13
C THR A 274 5.78 -37.98 -23.79
N CYS A 275 6.17 -39.23 -23.56
CA CYS A 275 7.33 -39.56 -22.71
C CYS A 275 8.67 -39.20 -23.41
N GLY A 276 8.79 -38.00 -23.99
CA GLY A 276 9.99 -37.59 -24.72
C GLY A 276 10.02 -36.12 -25.10
N ILE A 277 9.64 -35.79 -26.34
CA ILE A 277 9.98 -34.50 -26.97
C ILE A 277 9.11 -33.32 -26.47
N GLY A 278 7.84 -33.57 -26.13
CA GLY A 278 6.90 -32.51 -25.71
C GLY A 278 7.32 -31.80 -24.41
N ALA A 279 7.83 -32.55 -23.44
CA ALA A 279 8.32 -32.00 -22.17
C ALA A 279 9.53 -31.07 -22.37
N VAL A 280 10.44 -31.42 -23.29
CA VAL A 280 11.62 -30.59 -23.63
C VAL A 280 11.18 -29.25 -24.21
N ILE A 281 10.27 -29.25 -25.18
CA ILE A 281 9.75 -28.02 -25.80
C ILE A 281 9.02 -27.15 -24.76
N TYR A 282 8.20 -27.77 -23.91
CA TYR A 282 7.49 -27.07 -22.84
C TYR A 282 8.45 -26.36 -21.87
N PHE A 283 9.48 -27.06 -21.38
CA PHE A 283 10.44 -26.48 -20.44
C PHE A 283 11.32 -25.40 -21.09
N ILE A 284 11.69 -25.55 -22.36
CA ILE A 284 12.40 -24.50 -23.12
C ILE A 284 11.50 -23.27 -23.31
N TYR A 285 10.25 -23.47 -23.75
CA TYR A 285 9.28 -22.38 -23.90
C TYR A 285 9.07 -21.65 -22.57
N ARG A 286 8.85 -22.38 -21.48
CA ARG A 286 8.64 -21.80 -20.13
C ARG A 286 9.92 -21.13 -19.60
N ALA A 287 11.11 -21.63 -19.95
CA ALA A 287 12.39 -20.98 -19.63
C ALA A 287 12.52 -19.62 -20.32
N ILE A 288 12.11 -19.51 -21.59
CA ILE A 288 12.10 -18.27 -22.37
C ILE A 288 11.04 -17.31 -21.84
N GLU A 289 9.80 -17.77 -21.71
CA GLU A 289 8.65 -16.96 -21.27
C GLU A 289 8.89 -16.36 -19.87
N ARG A 290 9.37 -17.17 -18.91
CA ARG A 290 9.64 -16.71 -17.54
C ARG A 290 11.02 -16.11 -17.34
N ARG A 291 11.86 -16.07 -18.38
CA ARG A 291 13.29 -15.71 -18.33
C ARG A 291 14.03 -16.41 -17.19
N ARG A 292 13.78 -17.71 -17.01
CA ARG A 292 14.37 -18.55 -15.97
C ARG A 292 15.16 -19.70 -16.62
N PRO A 293 16.47 -19.56 -16.83
CA PRO A 293 17.27 -20.59 -17.50
C PRO A 293 17.38 -21.88 -16.69
N SER A 294 17.06 -21.87 -15.39
CA SER A 294 17.02 -23.08 -14.55
C SER A 294 16.03 -24.14 -15.05
N LEU A 295 15.02 -23.74 -15.82
CA LEU A 295 14.07 -24.67 -16.43
C LEU A 295 14.67 -25.43 -17.64
N LEU A 296 15.85 -25.03 -18.12
CA LEU A 296 16.58 -25.78 -19.15
C LEU A 296 17.25 -27.05 -18.63
N ALA A 297 17.57 -27.13 -17.33
CA ALA A 297 18.17 -28.32 -16.74
C ALA A 297 17.24 -29.55 -16.79
N PRO A 298 15.94 -29.44 -16.41
CA PRO A 298 14.96 -30.48 -16.68
C PRO A 298 14.89 -30.84 -18.18
N ALA A 299 14.84 -29.83 -19.07
CA ALA A 299 14.81 -30.08 -20.51
C ALA A 299 16.01 -30.90 -21.02
N ALA A 300 17.21 -30.62 -20.51
CA ALA A 300 18.43 -31.37 -20.82
C ALA A 300 18.37 -32.81 -20.29
N VAL A 301 17.90 -33.01 -19.05
CA VAL A 301 17.71 -34.35 -18.45
C VAL A 301 16.69 -35.16 -19.26
N TYR A 302 15.56 -34.56 -19.63
CA TYR A 302 14.54 -35.21 -20.46
C TYR A 302 14.98 -35.46 -21.90
N THR A 303 16.02 -34.77 -22.39
CA THR A 303 16.64 -35.07 -23.69
C THR A 303 17.66 -36.21 -23.58
N ALA A 304 18.42 -36.27 -22.49
CA ALA A 304 19.48 -37.28 -22.30
C ALA A 304 18.93 -38.68 -21.99
N VAL A 305 17.82 -38.76 -21.25
CA VAL A 305 17.23 -40.04 -20.81
C VAL A 305 16.79 -40.95 -21.98
N PRO A 306 16.05 -40.47 -22.99
CA PRO A 306 15.71 -41.27 -24.17
C PRO A 306 16.94 -41.79 -24.91
N ILE A 307 17.96 -40.92 -25.08
CA ILE A 307 19.21 -41.24 -25.77
C ILE A 307 19.96 -42.37 -25.04
N LEU A 308 20.00 -42.32 -23.71
CA LEU A 308 20.63 -43.35 -22.88
C LEU A 308 19.82 -44.66 -22.86
N THR A 309 18.49 -44.60 -22.89
CA THR A 309 17.65 -45.81 -22.93
C THR A 309 17.70 -46.56 -24.26
N PHE A 310 17.92 -45.86 -25.39
CA PHE A 310 18.12 -46.51 -26.70
C PHE A 310 19.53 -47.10 -26.89
N ALA A 311 20.47 -46.75 -26.01
CA ALA A 311 21.85 -47.24 -26.05
C ALA A 311 22.10 -48.51 -25.22
N SER A 312 21.08 -49.05 -24.52
CA SER A 312 21.19 -50.25 -23.69
C SER A 312 20.06 -51.25 -24.00
N ASP A 313 20.40 -52.53 -24.16
CA ASP A 313 19.44 -53.58 -24.53
C ASP A 313 18.32 -53.81 -23.48
N ASP A 314 18.54 -53.40 -22.21
CA ASP A 314 17.55 -53.48 -21.11
C ASP A 314 16.83 -52.14 -20.81
N GLY A 315 16.80 -51.21 -21.76
CA GLY A 315 16.36 -49.82 -21.56
C GLY A 315 14.89 -49.61 -21.13
N ILE A 316 14.03 -50.62 -21.30
CA ILE A 316 12.58 -50.52 -21.01
C ILE A 316 12.28 -50.43 -19.51
N LEU A 317 13.06 -51.12 -18.66
CA LEU A 317 12.86 -51.13 -17.20
C LEU A 317 13.23 -49.80 -16.52
N VAL A 318 14.13 -49.03 -17.12
CA VAL A 318 14.57 -47.71 -16.62
C VAL A 318 13.74 -46.56 -17.19
N ALA A 319 13.22 -46.71 -18.41
CA ALA A 319 12.43 -45.68 -19.08
C ALA A 319 11.10 -45.35 -18.36
N ILE A 320 10.42 -46.37 -17.84
CA ILE A 320 9.07 -46.23 -17.25
C ILE A 320 9.08 -45.39 -15.96
N PRO A 321 9.95 -45.64 -14.96
CA PRO A 321 10.02 -44.79 -13.75
C PRO A 321 10.38 -43.34 -14.06
N LEU A 322 11.28 -43.10 -15.02
CA LEU A 322 11.71 -41.77 -15.42
C LEU A 322 10.60 -40.97 -16.12
N ALA A 323 9.78 -41.64 -16.94
CA ALA A 323 8.58 -41.06 -17.52
C ALA A 323 7.55 -40.65 -16.45
N ILE A 324 7.36 -41.47 -15.41
CA ILE A 324 6.47 -41.15 -14.29
C ILE A 324 6.97 -39.92 -13.52
N VAL A 325 8.28 -39.86 -13.23
CA VAL A 325 8.90 -38.69 -12.58
C VAL A 325 8.75 -37.43 -13.45
N ALA A 326 8.84 -37.56 -14.77
CA ALA A 326 8.62 -36.46 -15.72
C ALA A 326 7.20 -35.91 -15.65
N LEU A 327 6.22 -36.80 -15.69
CA LEU A 327 4.80 -36.44 -15.62
C LEU A 327 4.48 -35.73 -14.31
N VAL A 328 4.98 -36.23 -13.19
CA VAL A 328 4.79 -35.60 -11.86
C VAL A 328 5.40 -34.21 -11.81
N HIS A 329 6.61 -34.00 -12.37
CA HIS A 329 7.23 -32.68 -12.41
C HIS A 329 6.43 -31.65 -13.20
N VAL A 330 5.93 -32.04 -14.38
CA VAL A 330 5.11 -31.15 -15.22
C VAL A 330 3.81 -30.78 -14.50
N LEU A 331 3.14 -31.76 -13.89
CA LEU A 331 1.91 -31.53 -13.14
C LEU A 331 2.12 -30.60 -11.94
N VAL A 332 3.19 -30.79 -11.18
CA VAL A 332 3.51 -29.95 -10.01
C VAL A 332 3.80 -28.51 -10.42
N ASP A 333 4.56 -28.30 -11.50
CA ASP A 333 4.88 -26.97 -12.00
C ASP A 333 3.66 -26.27 -12.64
N LEU A 334 2.68 -27.04 -13.12
CA LEU A 334 1.41 -26.50 -13.63
C LEU A 334 0.45 -26.11 -12.50
N PHE A 335 0.27 -26.98 -11.49
CA PHE A 335 -0.75 -26.80 -10.45
C PHE A 335 -0.25 -26.15 -9.16
N MET A 336 1.06 -26.17 -8.89
CA MET A 336 1.65 -25.61 -7.68
C MET A 336 2.94 -24.81 -7.97
N PRO A 337 2.87 -23.67 -8.68
CA PRO A 337 4.03 -22.90 -9.11
C PRO A 337 4.86 -22.27 -7.96
N GLU A 338 4.38 -22.34 -6.71
CA GLU A 338 5.04 -21.77 -5.52
C GLU A 338 5.43 -22.82 -4.44
N HIS A 339 5.33 -24.13 -4.72
CA HIS A 339 5.49 -25.15 -3.67
C HIS A 339 6.95 -25.39 -3.22
N ARG A 340 7.16 -25.50 -1.90
CA ARG A 340 8.45 -25.49 -1.16
C ARG A 340 9.13 -26.86 -0.95
N TRP A 341 8.68 -27.91 -1.64
CA TRP A 341 8.93 -29.32 -1.26
C TRP A 341 10.12 -30.02 -1.94
N TRP A 342 10.79 -29.40 -2.92
CA TRP A 342 12.02 -29.96 -3.50
C TRP A 342 13.25 -29.67 -2.63
N PRO A 343 14.17 -30.61 -2.36
CA PRO A 343 15.27 -30.41 -1.42
C PRO A 343 16.14 -29.21 -1.80
N ARG A 344 16.29 -28.29 -0.84
CA ARG A 344 16.99 -27.00 -0.90
C ARG A 344 18.50 -27.08 -1.16
N THR A 345 19.05 -28.25 -1.44
CA THR A 345 20.49 -28.51 -1.44
C THR A 345 21.17 -28.38 -2.81
N TRP A 346 20.43 -28.14 -3.90
CA TRP A 346 20.99 -28.25 -5.26
C TRP A 346 20.98 -27.00 -6.13
N TRP A 347 20.53 -25.79 -5.70
CA TRP A 347 20.82 -24.58 -6.48
C TRP A 347 20.93 -23.28 -5.66
N PRO A 348 22.02 -22.52 -5.79
CA PRO A 348 22.18 -21.22 -5.16
C PRO A 348 21.80 -20.11 -6.15
N TYR A 349 20.63 -19.48 -5.98
CA TYR A 349 20.42 -18.04 -6.16
C TYR A 349 18.94 -17.71 -5.91
N SER A 350 18.62 -17.20 -4.73
CA SER A 350 17.24 -16.95 -4.28
C SER A 350 16.83 -15.50 -4.46
N ARG A 351 15.51 -15.23 -4.49
CA ARG A 351 14.83 -13.92 -4.57
C ARG A 351 15.46 -12.81 -3.67
N LYS A 352 16.12 -13.21 -2.56
CA LYS A 352 16.95 -12.33 -1.71
C LYS A 352 18.04 -11.57 -2.48
N SER A 353 18.63 -12.13 -3.53
CA SER A 353 19.70 -11.46 -4.29
C SER A 353 19.20 -10.31 -5.17
N ARG A 354 17.94 -10.34 -5.63
CA ARG A 354 17.36 -9.24 -6.41
C ARG A 354 16.99 -8.05 -5.53
N GLU A 355 16.44 -8.31 -4.35
CA GLU A 355 16.19 -7.28 -3.34
C GLU A 355 17.52 -6.69 -2.84
N ALA A 356 18.50 -7.54 -2.50
CA ALA A 356 19.85 -7.10 -2.15
C ALA A 356 20.51 -6.29 -3.27
N GLY A 357 20.34 -6.66 -4.54
CA GLY A 357 20.81 -5.86 -5.68
C GLY A 357 20.22 -4.45 -5.73
N ARG A 358 18.90 -4.31 -5.55
CA ARG A 358 18.25 -2.99 -5.50
C ARG A 358 18.73 -2.16 -4.32
N THR A 359 18.91 -2.80 -3.16
CA THR A 359 19.44 -2.16 -1.94
C THR A 359 20.86 -1.63 -2.19
N ARG A 360 21.74 -2.44 -2.80
CA ARG A 360 23.10 -2.03 -3.18
C ARG A 360 23.10 -0.84 -4.15
N ASP A 361 22.25 -0.87 -5.18
CA ASP A 361 22.12 0.22 -6.16
C ASP A 361 21.56 1.51 -5.55
N TYR A 362 20.69 1.40 -4.54
CA TYR A 362 20.20 2.54 -3.79
C TYR A 362 21.34 3.21 -3.01
N TRP A 363 22.06 2.44 -2.18
CA TRP A 363 23.13 2.97 -1.35
C TRP A 363 24.29 3.55 -2.16
N ARG A 364 24.64 2.93 -3.30
CA ARG A 364 25.63 3.50 -4.24
C ARG A 364 25.20 4.86 -4.79
N ARG A 365 23.93 5.02 -5.15
CA ARG A 365 23.40 6.31 -5.63
C ARG A 365 23.38 7.34 -4.51
N TYR A 366 22.95 6.95 -3.32
CA TYR A 366 22.89 7.85 -2.17
C TYR A 366 24.28 8.32 -1.71
N ALA A 367 25.26 7.42 -1.71
CA ALA A 367 26.66 7.71 -1.38
C ALA A 367 27.29 8.78 -2.29
N ARG A 368 26.85 8.92 -3.54
CA ARG A 368 27.32 9.98 -4.46
C ARG A 368 26.94 11.38 -4.00
N TYR A 369 25.81 11.51 -3.32
CA TYR A 369 25.29 12.81 -2.88
C TYR A 369 25.59 13.08 -1.39
N ASN A 370 25.61 12.04 -0.55
CA ASN A 370 25.74 12.17 0.91
C ASN A 370 26.75 11.16 1.52
N PRO A 371 28.05 11.24 1.21
CA PRO A 371 29.04 10.26 1.67
C PRO A 371 29.22 10.22 3.20
N GLN A 372 29.08 11.36 3.88
CA GLN A 372 29.16 11.42 5.36
C GLN A 372 28.00 10.69 6.04
N ALA A 373 26.77 10.84 5.53
CA ALA A 373 25.61 10.15 6.07
C ALA A 373 25.72 8.63 5.90
N VAL A 374 26.27 8.17 4.76
CA VAL A 374 26.53 6.75 4.50
C VAL A 374 27.56 6.17 5.48
N ARG A 375 28.61 6.92 5.83
CA ARG A 375 29.57 6.54 6.87
C ARG A 375 28.92 6.43 8.25
N GLN A 376 28.14 7.43 8.64
CA GLN A 376 27.46 7.44 9.94
C GLN A 376 26.49 6.26 10.10
N ALA A 377 25.85 5.84 9.00
CA ALA A 377 24.97 4.69 8.95
C ALA A 377 25.69 3.33 8.88
N GLY A 378 27.03 3.29 8.83
CA GLY A 378 27.82 2.05 8.80
C GLY A 378 27.70 1.24 7.50
N ILE A 379 27.20 1.84 6.42
CA ILE A 379 26.97 1.16 5.14
C ILE A 379 28.30 0.79 4.49
N GLY A 380 28.47 -0.47 4.10
CA GLY A 380 29.77 -0.96 3.63
C GLY A 380 30.74 -1.36 4.73
N ARG A 381 30.31 -1.29 6.01
CA ARG A 381 31.09 -1.63 7.20
C ARG A 381 30.25 -2.51 8.14
N PRO A 382 29.97 -3.77 7.75
CA PRO A 382 29.15 -4.69 8.55
C PRO A 382 29.73 -4.98 9.94
N ASP A 383 31.02 -4.69 10.16
CA ASP A 383 31.71 -4.76 11.45
C ASP A 383 31.30 -3.68 12.45
N LEU A 384 30.82 -2.52 12.00
CA LEU A 384 30.44 -1.39 12.85
C LEU A 384 28.99 -1.49 13.39
N GLY A 385 28.29 -2.61 13.13
CA GLY A 385 26.91 -2.85 13.53
C GLY A 385 25.90 -2.54 12.42
N ARG A 386 24.88 -3.41 12.25
CA ARG A 386 23.90 -3.31 11.15
C ARG A 386 22.73 -2.40 11.54
N GLY A 387 22.88 -1.09 11.36
CA GLY A 387 21.77 -0.13 11.49
C GLY A 387 20.78 -0.17 10.31
N ALA A 388 21.23 -0.61 9.14
CA ALA A 388 20.42 -0.76 7.92
C ALA A 388 20.91 -1.94 7.06
N ASP A 389 20.01 -2.54 6.28
CA ASP A 389 20.39 -3.52 5.25
C ASP A 389 21.06 -2.77 4.09
N ASP A 390 22.34 -3.04 3.87
CA ASP A 390 23.11 -2.49 2.75
C ASP A 390 23.19 -3.45 1.56
N GLY A 391 22.54 -4.61 1.65
CA GLY A 391 22.57 -5.66 0.63
C GLY A 391 23.94 -6.34 0.50
N GLY A 392 24.84 -6.18 1.47
CA GLY A 392 26.18 -6.78 1.46
C GLY A 392 27.24 -5.92 0.75
N LEU A 393 27.11 -4.59 0.81
CA LEU A 393 28.17 -3.70 0.33
C LEU A 393 29.40 -3.78 1.24
N ILE A 394 30.57 -3.50 0.67
CA ILE A 394 31.83 -3.34 1.41
C ILE A 394 32.56 -2.11 0.88
N ASP A 395 32.91 -1.18 1.78
CA ASP A 395 33.64 0.04 1.44
C ASP A 395 35.14 -0.23 1.29
N LEU A 396 35.67 -0.11 0.08
CA LEU A 396 37.08 -0.41 -0.24
C LEU A 396 38.08 0.44 0.57
N ASN A 397 37.75 1.70 0.82
CA ASN A 397 38.69 2.64 1.43
C ASN A 397 38.75 2.49 2.95
N THR A 398 37.73 1.93 3.59
CA THR A 398 37.65 1.87 5.06
C THR A 398 37.56 0.46 5.65
N ALA A 399 37.14 -0.55 4.87
CA ALA A 399 36.99 -1.91 5.37
C ALA A 399 38.32 -2.54 5.85
N PRO A 400 38.33 -3.33 6.94
CA PRO A 400 39.49 -4.10 7.38
C PRO A 400 39.78 -5.28 6.43
N ALA A 401 40.98 -5.87 6.56
CA ALA A 401 41.43 -7.00 5.73
C ALA A 401 40.42 -8.16 5.72
N ASP A 402 39.93 -8.52 6.91
CA ASP A 402 39.03 -9.66 7.12
C ASP A 402 37.68 -9.50 6.43
N LEU A 403 37.24 -8.26 6.21
CA LEU A 403 36.02 -8.00 5.44
C LEU A 403 36.30 -8.00 3.94
N LEU A 404 37.45 -7.47 3.50
CA LEU A 404 37.81 -7.48 2.08
C LEU A 404 37.93 -8.91 1.54
N THR A 405 38.39 -9.88 2.33
CA THR A 405 38.46 -11.30 1.92
C THR A 405 37.09 -11.97 1.76
N THR A 406 36.00 -11.34 2.25
CA THR A 406 34.63 -11.83 2.00
C THR A 406 34.12 -11.46 0.60
N LEU A 407 34.83 -10.57 -0.11
CA LEU A 407 34.46 -10.19 -1.47
C LEU A 407 34.76 -11.32 -2.47
N PRO A 408 33.92 -11.49 -3.52
CA PRO A 408 34.13 -12.50 -4.54
C PRO A 408 35.49 -12.35 -5.24
N GLY A 409 36.36 -13.35 -5.12
CA GLY A 409 37.67 -13.38 -5.78
C GLY A 409 38.78 -12.57 -5.10
N VAL A 410 38.59 -12.14 -3.85
CA VAL A 410 39.62 -11.42 -3.08
C VAL A 410 40.29 -12.38 -2.09
N THR A 411 41.54 -12.76 -2.36
CA THR A 411 42.37 -13.55 -1.43
C THR A 411 43.00 -12.65 -0.36
N PRO A 412 43.52 -13.19 0.76
CA PRO A 412 44.22 -12.41 1.77
C PRO A 412 45.36 -11.55 1.21
N GLU A 413 46.09 -12.05 0.21
CA GLU A 413 47.17 -11.32 -0.47
C GLU A 413 46.62 -10.17 -1.33
N VAL A 414 45.46 -10.35 -1.95
CA VAL A 414 44.76 -9.28 -2.68
C VAL A 414 44.26 -8.23 -1.69
N ALA A 415 43.64 -8.64 -0.58
CA ALA A 415 43.18 -7.73 0.46
C ALA A 415 44.33 -6.88 1.03
N ALA A 416 45.48 -7.48 1.32
CA ALA A 416 46.67 -6.76 1.77
C ALA A 416 47.15 -5.71 0.74
N ARG A 417 47.12 -6.04 -0.56
CA ARG A 417 47.43 -5.08 -1.64
C ARG A 417 46.42 -3.94 -1.73
N ILE A 418 45.12 -4.20 -1.54
CA ILE A 418 44.07 -3.16 -1.45
C ILE A 418 44.38 -2.21 -0.28
N LEU A 419 44.70 -2.76 0.90
CA LEU A 419 45.04 -1.96 2.09
C LEU A 419 46.28 -1.10 1.89
N GLN A 420 47.29 -1.61 1.19
CA GLN A 420 48.50 -0.85 0.88
C GLN A 420 48.22 0.26 -0.14
N GLN A 421 47.49 -0.05 -1.22
CA GLN A 421 47.28 0.88 -2.32
C GLN A 421 46.26 1.99 -2.02
N ARG A 422 45.34 1.80 -1.07
CA ARG A 422 44.40 2.85 -0.66
C ARG A 422 45.06 4.00 0.13
N LEU A 423 46.30 3.82 0.59
CA LEU A 423 46.99 4.82 1.43
C LEU A 423 47.45 6.06 0.64
N SER A 424 47.67 5.98 -0.69
CA SER A 424 47.97 7.16 -1.52
C SER A 424 47.99 6.86 -3.03
N PRO A 425 47.08 7.46 -3.85
CA PRO A 425 45.80 8.05 -3.47
C PRO A 425 44.74 6.97 -3.21
N PRO A 426 43.69 7.25 -2.41
CA PRO A 426 42.55 6.35 -2.22
C PRO A 426 41.90 5.94 -3.54
N PHE A 427 41.13 4.86 -3.50
CA PHE A 427 40.33 4.46 -4.67
C PHE A 427 39.17 5.44 -4.86
N THR A 428 38.95 5.83 -6.11
CA THR A 428 37.86 6.74 -6.50
C THR A 428 36.79 6.02 -7.32
N ARG A 429 37.19 4.96 -8.04
CA ARG A 429 36.32 4.14 -8.87
C ARG A 429 36.69 2.67 -8.77
N PRO A 430 35.73 1.74 -8.97
CA PRO A 430 36.03 0.30 -8.93
C PRO A 430 37.09 -0.11 -9.95
N GLU A 431 37.16 0.57 -11.09
CA GLU A 431 38.12 0.33 -12.17
C GLU A 431 39.57 0.60 -11.75
N ASP A 432 39.79 1.35 -10.67
CA ASP A 432 41.12 1.62 -10.13
C ASP A 432 41.78 0.32 -9.62
N LEU A 433 41.01 -0.70 -9.22
CA LEU A 433 41.54 -2.01 -8.81
C LEU A 433 42.24 -2.74 -9.96
N GLU A 434 41.68 -2.64 -11.16
CA GLU A 434 42.26 -3.25 -12.36
C GLU A 434 43.40 -2.40 -12.91
N THR A 435 43.21 -1.07 -12.94
CA THR A 435 44.21 -0.10 -13.43
C THR A 435 45.51 -0.17 -12.62
N ARG A 436 45.42 -0.43 -11.30
CA ARG A 436 46.58 -0.56 -10.42
C ARG A 436 47.06 -2.01 -10.22
N GLY A 437 46.55 -2.94 -11.03
CA GLY A 437 47.01 -4.34 -11.05
C GLY A 437 46.71 -5.13 -9.77
N VAL A 438 45.69 -4.75 -9.00
CA VAL A 438 45.34 -5.42 -7.73
C VAL A 438 44.57 -6.70 -7.99
N VAL A 439 43.45 -6.58 -8.70
CA VAL A 439 42.54 -7.69 -9.02
C VAL A 439 41.72 -7.36 -10.26
N LYS A 440 41.38 -8.37 -11.05
CA LYS A 440 40.49 -8.21 -12.20
C LYS A 440 39.06 -7.93 -11.71
N LEU A 441 38.45 -6.87 -12.22
CA LEU A 441 37.11 -6.46 -11.79
C LEU A 441 36.02 -7.32 -12.45
N THR A 442 35.58 -8.37 -11.76
CA THR A 442 34.43 -9.20 -12.19
C THR A 442 33.10 -8.50 -11.93
N ALA A 443 32.03 -8.92 -12.63
CA ALA A 443 30.69 -8.39 -12.41
C ALA A 443 30.22 -8.63 -10.97
N GLU A 444 30.51 -9.80 -10.41
CA GLU A 444 30.14 -10.15 -9.03
C GLU A 444 30.91 -9.34 -7.99
N LEU A 445 32.22 -9.12 -8.21
CA LEU A 445 33.02 -8.26 -7.34
C LEU A 445 32.48 -6.83 -7.39
N ARG A 446 32.33 -6.26 -8.60
CA ARG A 446 31.77 -4.91 -8.80
C ARG A 446 30.45 -4.73 -8.09
N ASP A 447 29.61 -5.76 -8.09
CA ASP A 447 28.28 -5.73 -7.50
C ASP A 447 28.30 -5.66 -5.96
N HIS A 448 29.41 -5.91 -5.27
CA HIS A 448 29.52 -5.78 -3.81
C HIS A 448 30.37 -4.59 -3.34
N LEU A 449 30.99 -3.84 -4.26
CA LEU A 449 31.86 -2.71 -3.90
C LEU A 449 31.07 -1.43 -3.61
N LEU A 450 31.50 -0.74 -2.55
CA LEU A 450 31.20 0.66 -2.27
C LEU A 450 32.53 1.43 -2.22
N ILE A 451 32.53 2.67 -2.70
CA ILE A 451 33.70 3.56 -2.61
C ILE A 451 33.21 4.87 -2.03
N LEU A 452 33.63 5.15 -0.81
CA LEU A 452 33.46 6.46 -0.21
C LEU A 452 34.77 7.23 -0.31
N PRO A 453 34.76 8.55 -0.59
CA PRO A 453 35.96 9.38 -0.47
C PRO A 453 36.51 9.22 0.96
N PRO A 454 37.82 9.28 1.23
CA PRO A 454 38.32 9.22 2.61
C PRO A 454 37.63 10.29 3.50
N PRO A 455 37.49 10.03 4.81
CA PRO A 455 36.95 11.02 5.75
C PRO A 455 37.78 12.30 5.78
#